data_AF-A0A7C2BQK1-F1
#
_entry.id   AF-A0A7C2BQK1-F1
#
_cell.length_a   1.000
_cell.length_b   1.000
_cell.length_c   1.000
_cell.angle_alpha   90.00
_cell.angle_beta   90.00
_cell.angle_gamma   90.00
#
_symmetry.space_group_name_H-M   'P 1'
#
loop_
_entity.id
_entity.type
_entity.pdbx_description
1 polymer ?
#
loop_
_entity_poly.entity_id
_entity_poly.type
_entity_poly.pdbx_seq_one_letter_code
_entity_poly.pdbx_strand_id
1 'polypeptide(L)'
;MKKKSVSTVLTLVSLILLACPIADPPNENTDTELPGTAPPVPTSFTGDNNRMTFILQGFSIGKGTTSNTLLMKPVTINVRNNQDFFIIGNAYATRSLPNIEWASTIVPITNITSGKAFSFIKMESVEYKDTQRTVLAEGLSFVTGSVGILGSVQTNTCLAPFETGYFLLLKNDLYSDLAVVEFDLEYMTWEVNNPDARILPTDVTYTPDIISDLISVKFMNYGNATAIVGNSSQYILLSDAMIPLDWGFMDSNLSPFFGTVYPLASGSVEDSLIYAGSATRIIPFIDFEDESTTGKTILLTEPYSKSSTSRQEYEETLLDLRNTLEEIKNKALLEK
;
A
#
# COMPACT_ATOMS: atom_id res chain seq x y z
N MET A 1 9.14 36.56 48.92
CA MET A 1 9.20 35.97 50.28
C MET A 1 9.00 34.46 50.14
N LYS A 2 10.07 33.66 50.09
CA LYS A 2 10.58 32.77 51.17
C LYS A 2 9.54 31.81 51.79
N LYS A 3 9.63 30.52 51.42
CA LYS A 3 9.86 29.29 52.25
C LYS A 3 9.53 28.06 51.37
N LYS A 4 10.49 27.24 50.88
CA LYS A 4 11.15 26.06 51.53
C LYS A 4 10.15 25.23 52.35
N SER A 5 10.01 23.91 52.17
CA SER A 5 11.06 22.89 52.39
C SER A 5 10.51 21.45 52.20
N VAL A 6 11.27 20.57 51.52
CA VAL A 6 11.74 19.19 51.91
C VAL A 6 10.68 18.11 52.24
N SER A 7 10.55 17.02 51.45
CA SER A 7 11.31 15.74 51.39
C SER A 7 10.98 14.72 52.50
N THR A 8 11.04 13.41 52.16
CA THR A 8 11.51 12.24 52.96
C THR A 8 10.54 11.02 52.91
N VAL A 9 10.84 9.97 52.12
CA VAL A 9 11.41 8.61 52.46
C VAL A 9 10.31 7.59 52.83
N LEU A 10 10.09 6.52 52.04
CA LEU A 10 10.73 5.17 51.97
C LEU A 10 10.23 4.18 53.05
N THR A 11 10.33 2.87 52.73
CA THR A 11 10.32 1.64 53.57
C THR A 11 8.96 1.11 54.08
N LEU A 12 8.65 -0.20 54.17
CA LEU A 12 9.21 -1.48 53.69
C LEU A 12 8.24 -2.64 54.11
N VAL A 13 8.15 -3.72 53.32
CA VAL A 13 8.17 -5.17 53.71
C VAL A 13 7.01 -5.92 54.42
N SER A 14 6.73 -7.09 53.81
CA SER A 14 6.25 -8.42 54.25
C SER A 14 4.91 -8.67 54.96
N LEU A 15 4.23 -9.72 54.46
CA LEU A 15 3.84 -10.82 55.33
C LEU A 15 4.01 -12.18 54.62
N ILE A 16 4.76 -13.08 55.27
CA ILE A 16 4.94 -14.51 54.99
C ILE A 16 3.98 -15.29 55.89
N LEU A 17 3.39 -16.37 55.39
CA LEU A 17 2.90 -17.49 56.20
C LEU A 17 3.26 -18.82 55.53
N LEU A 18 4.23 -19.52 56.13
CA LEU A 18 4.47 -20.97 56.08
C LEU A 18 3.38 -21.68 56.93
N ALA A 19 3.02 -22.98 56.85
CA ALA A 19 3.79 -24.18 56.53
C ALA A 19 2.89 -25.42 56.23
N CYS A 20 3.55 -26.46 55.69
CA CYS A 20 3.27 -27.89 55.38
C CYS A 20 2.85 -28.78 56.61
N PRO A 21 2.79 -30.16 56.60
CA PRO A 21 3.16 -31.20 55.59
C PRO A 21 2.15 -32.41 55.48
N ILE A 22 2.34 -33.42 54.62
CA ILE A 22 3.03 -34.72 54.86
C ILE A 22 3.03 -35.56 53.54
N ALA A 23 4.09 -36.34 53.34
CA ALA A 23 4.38 -37.20 52.18
C ALA A 23 4.06 -38.70 52.41
N ASP A 24 3.91 -39.46 51.32
CA ASP A 24 4.49 -40.81 51.11
C ASP A 24 4.53 -41.18 49.60
N PRO A 25 5.54 -41.93 49.09
CA PRO A 25 5.70 -42.36 47.68
C PRO A 25 5.45 -43.89 47.49
N PRO A 26 5.81 -44.55 46.37
CA PRO A 26 5.66 -44.24 44.93
C PRO A 26 4.73 -45.26 44.24
N ASN A 27 4.29 -45.00 43.00
CA ASN A 27 3.89 -46.11 42.12
C ASN A 27 4.37 -45.83 40.70
N GLU A 28 5.19 -46.77 40.20
CA GLU A 28 5.59 -46.87 38.80
C GLU A 28 4.34 -46.91 37.91
N ASN A 29 4.26 -46.00 36.96
CA ASN A 29 3.79 -46.34 35.63
C ASN A 29 4.53 -45.47 34.62
N THR A 30 5.27 -46.16 33.77
CA THR A 30 5.98 -45.65 32.61
C THR A 30 4.99 -45.04 31.62
N ASP A 31 5.12 -43.74 31.37
CA ASP A 31 4.81 -43.18 30.06
C ASP A 31 5.81 -42.07 29.74
N THR A 32 6.58 -42.35 28.69
CA THR A 32 7.58 -41.48 28.08
C THR A 32 6.92 -40.22 27.53
N GLU A 33 7.05 -39.09 28.23
CA GLU A 33 6.88 -37.77 27.63
C GLU A 33 8.07 -37.49 26.69
N LEU A 34 7.82 -37.55 25.39
CA LEU A 34 8.52 -36.67 24.45
C LEU A 34 7.96 -35.26 24.67
N PRO A 35 8.79 -34.20 24.69
CA PRO A 35 8.27 -32.84 24.71
C PRO A 35 7.55 -32.61 23.39
N GLY A 36 6.22 -32.73 23.41
CA GLY A 36 5.35 -32.34 22.32
C GLY A 36 5.54 -30.85 22.10
N THR A 37 6.22 -30.49 21.02
CA THR A 37 6.10 -29.15 20.43
C THR A 37 4.62 -28.83 20.33
N ALA A 38 4.18 -27.75 20.96
CA ALA A 38 2.85 -27.21 20.72
C ALA A 38 2.62 -27.18 19.19
N PRO A 39 1.44 -27.58 18.69
CA PRO A 39 1.13 -27.39 17.28
C PRO A 39 1.44 -25.94 16.93
N PRO A 40 2.15 -25.64 15.82
CA PRO A 40 2.45 -24.27 15.47
C PRO A 40 1.14 -23.51 15.46
N VAL A 41 1.06 -22.47 16.29
CA VAL A 41 -0.01 -21.49 16.22
C VAL A 41 -0.06 -21.07 14.75
N PRO A 42 -1.21 -21.13 14.06
CA PRO A 42 -1.29 -20.61 12.70
C PRO A 42 -0.74 -19.20 12.75
N THR A 43 0.35 -18.94 12.02
CA THR A 43 0.93 -17.60 11.95
C THR A 43 -0.14 -16.74 11.32
N SER A 44 -0.84 -15.95 12.13
CA SER A 44 -1.86 -15.02 11.66
C SER A 44 -1.31 -14.21 10.49
N PHE A 45 -2.12 -13.95 9.47
CA PHE A 45 -1.72 -13.06 8.38
C PHE A 45 -1.17 -11.77 8.98
N THR A 46 0.11 -11.55 8.72
CA THR A 46 0.80 -10.34 9.13
C THR A 46 0.72 -9.34 8.00
N GLY A 47 0.63 -9.76 6.74
CA GLY A 47 0.73 -8.81 5.63
C GLY A 47 2.06 -8.11 5.71
N ASP A 48 3.15 -8.84 5.86
CA ASP A 48 4.48 -8.25 6.02
C ASP A 48 5.01 -7.61 4.72
N ASN A 49 4.40 -7.93 3.58
CA ASN A 49 4.70 -7.35 2.27
C ASN A 49 3.97 -6.02 2.08
N ASN A 50 4.61 -5.02 1.46
CA ASN A 50 3.97 -3.74 1.09
C ASN A 50 3.33 -2.94 2.24
N ARG A 51 3.72 -3.18 3.50
CA ARG A 51 3.23 -2.40 4.64
C ARG A 51 3.64 -0.93 4.55
N MET A 52 2.81 -0.06 5.11
CA MET A 52 3.12 1.37 5.32
C MET A 52 4.36 1.63 6.21
N THR A 53 5.02 0.61 6.77
CA THR A 53 6.32 0.78 7.45
C THR A 53 7.49 0.95 6.47
N PHE A 54 7.29 0.66 5.18
CA PHE A 54 8.27 0.82 4.10
C PHE A 54 8.15 2.16 3.37
N ILE A 55 7.90 3.24 4.12
CA ILE A 55 7.93 4.60 3.55
C ILE A 55 9.40 4.97 3.34
N LEU A 56 9.79 5.14 2.08
CA LEU A 56 11.12 5.62 1.72
C LEU A 56 11.09 7.14 1.69
N GLN A 57 12.07 7.78 2.34
CA GLN A 57 12.09 9.22 2.59
C GLN A 57 13.50 9.80 2.42
N GLY A 58 13.59 11.13 2.30
CA GLY A 58 14.88 11.85 2.30
C GLY A 58 15.30 12.42 0.95
N PHE A 59 14.42 12.39 -0.06
CA PHE A 59 14.66 12.91 -1.40
C PHE A 59 13.47 13.76 -1.87
N SER A 60 13.73 14.79 -2.68
CA SER A 60 12.65 15.49 -3.41
C SER A 60 12.38 14.72 -4.70
N ILE A 61 11.19 14.17 -4.81
CA ILE A 61 10.69 13.41 -5.97
C ILE A 61 9.76 14.33 -6.77
N GLY A 62 9.98 14.41 -8.08
CA GLY A 62 9.24 15.30 -8.99
C GLY A 62 9.95 16.63 -9.25
N LYS A 63 9.44 17.38 -10.22
CA LYS A 63 10.12 18.58 -10.78
C LYS A 63 10.19 19.77 -9.83
N GLY A 64 9.26 19.89 -8.89
CA GLY A 64 9.14 21.04 -8.00
C GLY A 64 8.87 22.37 -8.72
N THR A 65 8.40 22.33 -9.97
CA THR A 65 8.10 23.53 -10.79
C THR A 65 6.71 24.10 -10.49
N THR A 66 5.84 23.31 -9.88
CA THR A 66 4.47 23.70 -9.51
C THR A 66 4.22 23.41 -8.03
N SER A 67 3.51 24.30 -7.33
CA SER A 67 3.08 24.03 -5.95
C SER A 67 2.10 22.86 -5.92
N ASN A 68 2.29 21.92 -5.00
CA ASN A 68 1.36 20.81 -4.81
C ASN A 68 -0.08 21.29 -4.59
N THR A 69 -0.29 22.44 -3.93
CA THR A 69 -1.64 23.01 -3.71
C THR A 69 -2.39 23.35 -5.00
N LEU A 70 -1.73 23.43 -6.15
CA LEU A 70 -2.34 23.62 -7.48
C LEU A 70 -2.59 22.29 -8.21
N LEU A 71 -2.02 21.20 -7.69
CA LEU A 71 -2.06 19.85 -8.23
C LEU A 71 -2.92 18.90 -7.39
N MET A 72 -3.39 19.33 -6.22
CA MET A 72 -4.27 18.54 -5.38
C MET A 72 -5.40 19.37 -4.78
N LYS A 73 -6.53 18.73 -4.52
CA LYS A 73 -7.63 19.27 -3.73
C LYS A 73 -8.32 18.17 -2.92
N PRO A 74 -8.88 18.48 -1.74
CA PRO A 74 -9.60 17.50 -0.95
C PRO A 74 -10.89 17.07 -1.67
N VAL A 75 -11.26 15.80 -1.48
CA VAL A 75 -12.50 15.21 -1.99
C VAL A 75 -13.29 14.63 -0.84
N THR A 76 -14.61 14.83 -0.84
CA THR A 76 -15.48 14.22 0.16
C THR A 76 -15.72 12.76 -0.18
N ILE A 77 -15.56 11.87 0.79
CA ILE A 77 -15.85 10.44 0.63
C ILE A 77 -17.15 10.07 1.32
N ASN A 78 -18.04 9.42 0.58
CA ASN A 78 -19.28 8.86 1.09
C ASN A 78 -19.30 7.34 0.87
N VAL A 79 -19.23 6.56 1.95
CA VAL A 79 -19.40 5.10 1.88
C VAL A 79 -20.85 4.77 2.18
N ARG A 80 -21.57 4.19 1.23
CA ARG A 80 -23.02 3.90 1.35
C ARG A 80 -23.30 2.81 2.41
N ASN A 81 -22.41 1.84 2.52
CA ASN A 81 -22.50 0.69 3.42
C ASN A 81 -21.30 0.64 4.39
N ASN A 82 -21.15 1.67 5.23
CA ASN A 82 -19.99 1.81 6.11
C ASN A 82 -19.74 0.55 6.98
N GLN A 83 -18.47 0.25 7.23
CA GLN A 83 -18.02 -0.94 7.93
C GLN A 83 -17.22 -0.56 9.19
N ASP A 84 -17.63 -1.04 10.35
CA ASP A 84 -17.03 -0.62 11.64
C ASP A 84 -15.58 -1.07 11.87
N PHE A 85 -15.05 -1.94 11.02
CA PHE A 85 -13.67 -2.44 11.09
C PHE A 85 -12.70 -1.74 10.14
N PHE A 86 -13.19 -0.78 9.34
CA PHE A 86 -12.36 0.07 8.50
C PHE A 86 -12.48 1.54 8.88
N ILE A 87 -11.36 2.25 8.84
CA ILE A 87 -11.34 3.72 8.84
C ILE A 87 -10.94 4.20 7.46
N ILE A 88 -11.80 4.99 6.84
CA ILE A 88 -11.48 5.72 5.60
C ILE A 88 -10.84 7.05 5.97
N GLY A 89 -9.64 7.30 5.42
CA GLY A 89 -8.90 8.54 5.62
C GLY A 89 -9.38 9.68 4.75
N ASN A 90 -8.72 10.84 4.89
CA ASN A 90 -8.96 11.97 4.00
C ASN A 90 -8.51 11.63 2.58
N ALA A 91 -9.41 11.83 1.62
CA ALA A 91 -9.12 11.62 0.20
C ALA A 91 -8.77 12.91 -0.52
N TYR A 92 -8.01 12.76 -1.59
CA TYR A 92 -7.59 13.86 -2.44
C TYR A 92 -7.75 13.48 -3.91
N ALA A 93 -8.28 14.41 -4.69
CA ALA A 93 -8.09 14.42 -6.13
C ALA A 93 -6.74 15.08 -6.40
N THR A 94 -5.94 14.45 -7.23
CA THR A 94 -4.59 14.88 -7.59
C THR A 94 -4.42 14.86 -9.11
N ARG A 95 -3.45 15.60 -9.63
CA ARG A 95 -3.06 15.60 -11.03
C ARG A 95 -1.57 15.84 -11.16
N SER A 96 -0.96 15.27 -12.19
CA SER A 96 0.48 15.32 -12.34
C SER A 96 1.02 16.65 -12.88
N LEU A 97 0.21 17.39 -13.66
CA LEU A 97 0.55 18.70 -14.25
C LEU A 97 -0.61 19.70 -14.06
N PRO A 98 -0.35 21.02 -13.99
CA PRO A 98 -1.37 22.03 -13.65
C PRO A 98 -2.46 22.27 -14.69
N ASN A 99 -2.31 21.76 -15.92
CA ASN A 99 -3.25 21.98 -17.03
C ASN A 99 -3.94 20.70 -17.50
N ILE A 100 -3.80 19.62 -16.72
CA ILE A 100 -4.37 18.32 -17.05
C ILE A 100 -5.63 18.13 -16.20
N GLU A 101 -6.68 17.58 -16.82
CA GLU A 101 -7.97 17.35 -16.18
C GLU A 101 -8.17 15.90 -15.73
N TRP A 102 -7.15 15.06 -15.85
CA TRP A 102 -7.19 13.73 -15.26
C TRP A 102 -7.08 13.82 -13.74
N ALA A 103 -7.99 13.12 -13.07
CA ALA A 103 -8.06 13.06 -11.63
C ALA A 103 -7.55 11.71 -11.14
N SER A 104 -6.39 11.74 -10.50
CA SER A 104 -5.91 10.65 -9.64
C SER A 104 -6.53 10.83 -8.26
N THR A 105 -7.55 10.03 -7.93
CA THR A 105 -8.15 10.03 -6.59
C THR A 105 -7.47 8.98 -5.73
N ILE A 106 -6.94 9.42 -4.58
CA ILE A 106 -6.25 8.55 -3.62
C ILE A 106 -7.04 8.55 -2.31
N VAL A 107 -7.51 7.37 -1.89
CA VAL A 107 -8.34 7.20 -0.69
C VAL A 107 -7.66 6.21 0.27
N PRO A 108 -7.10 6.67 1.40
CA PRO A 108 -6.54 5.77 2.40
C PRO A 108 -7.63 4.95 3.10
N ILE A 109 -7.37 3.69 3.39
CA ILE A 109 -8.25 2.80 4.16
C ILE A 109 -7.41 2.00 5.15
N THR A 110 -7.84 1.96 6.41
CA THR A 110 -7.12 1.26 7.49
C THR A 110 -7.99 0.18 8.11
N ASN A 111 -7.47 -1.05 8.18
CA ASN A 111 -8.07 -2.11 9.00
C ASN A 111 -7.77 -1.85 10.48
N ILE A 112 -8.77 -1.54 11.28
CA ILE A 112 -8.57 -1.23 12.71
C ILE A 112 -8.75 -2.43 13.64
N THR A 113 -8.93 -3.62 13.09
CA THR A 113 -9.07 -4.84 13.89
C THR A 113 -7.70 -5.34 14.35
N SER A 114 -7.68 -6.04 15.48
CA SER A 114 -6.45 -6.56 16.09
C SER A 114 -6.08 -7.98 15.69
N GLY A 115 -6.93 -8.67 14.92
CA GLY A 115 -6.72 -10.09 14.63
C GLY A 115 -7.45 -10.62 13.41
N LYS A 116 -8.06 -9.74 12.60
CA LYS A 116 -8.70 -10.14 11.35
C LYS A 116 -8.00 -9.46 10.19
N ALA A 117 -7.66 -10.24 9.18
CA ALA A 117 -7.28 -9.74 7.88
C ALA A 117 -8.50 -9.72 6.97
N PHE A 118 -8.49 -8.81 6.01
CA PHE A 118 -9.51 -8.71 4.97
C PHE A 118 -8.81 -8.69 3.61
N SER A 119 -9.41 -9.32 2.61
CA SER A 119 -8.85 -9.43 1.25
C SER A 119 -9.93 -9.13 0.22
N PHE A 120 -9.52 -8.83 -1.01
CA PHE A 120 -10.46 -8.42 -2.07
C PHE A 120 -11.31 -7.22 -1.65
N ILE A 121 -10.68 -6.34 -0.88
CA ILE A 121 -11.31 -5.11 -0.43
C ILE A 121 -11.41 -4.20 -1.66
N LYS A 122 -12.62 -3.81 -2.04
CA LYS A 122 -12.88 -3.01 -3.24
C LYS A 122 -13.96 -1.97 -2.99
N MET A 123 -13.84 -0.87 -3.71
CA MET A 123 -14.92 0.06 -3.97
C MET A 123 -15.74 -0.46 -5.16
N GLU A 124 -16.98 -0.87 -4.89
CA GLU A 124 -17.99 -1.23 -5.87
C GLU A 124 -18.90 -0.03 -6.16
N SER A 125 -19.46 0.04 -7.37
CA SER A 125 -20.45 1.06 -7.75
C SER A 125 -19.99 2.48 -7.41
N VAL A 126 -18.73 2.79 -7.74
CA VAL A 126 -18.14 4.11 -7.49
C VAL A 126 -18.82 5.13 -8.39
N GLU A 127 -19.24 6.25 -7.81
CA GLU A 127 -19.76 7.41 -8.49
C GLU A 127 -18.89 8.63 -8.16
N TYR A 128 -18.32 9.24 -9.20
CA TYR A 128 -17.66 10.54 -9.13
C TYR A 128 -18.72 11.62 -9.27
N LYS A 129 -18.76 12.59 -8.35
CA LYS A 129 -19.79 13.64 -8.36
C LYS A 129 -19.21 15.03 -8.22
N ASP A 130 -19.90 15.99 -8.81
CA ASP A 130 -19.63 17.42 -8.65
C ASP A 130 -20.17 17.97 -7.31
N THR A 131 -20.04 19.28 -7.10
CA THR A 131 -20.55 19.97 -5.92
C THR A 131 -22.09 19.98 -5.81
N GLN A 132 -22.79 19.74 -6.91
CA GLN A 132 -24.25 19.67 -7.01
C GLN A 132 -24.77 18.22 -6.84
N ARG A 133 -23.86 17.25 -6.65
CA ARG A 133 -24.11 15.80 -6.60
C ARG A 133 -24.57 15.18 -7.91
N THR A 134 -24.28 15.82 -9.04
CA THR A 134 -24.43 15.21 -10.37
C THR A 134 -23.36 14.13 -10.55
N VAL A 135 -23.75 12.95 -11.04
CA VAL A 135 -22.79 11.90 -11.39
C VAL A 135 -22.05 12.31 -12.67
N LEU A 136 -20.72 12.40 -12.57
CA LEU A 136 -19.82 12.74 -13.66
C LEU A 136 -19.26 11.49 -14.34
N ALA A 137 -19.00 10.45 -13.55
CA ALA A 137 -18.50 9.17 -14.03
C ALA A 137 -18.76 8.06 -13.00
N GLU A 138 -18.57 6.82 -13.46
CA GLU A 138 -18.61 5.63 -12.62
C GLU A 138 -17.24 4.92 -12.63
N GLY A 139 -17.01 4.05 -11.66
CA GLY A 139 -15.77 3.28 -11.58
C GLY A 139 -15.81 2.11 -10.60
N LEU A 140 -14.66 1.49 -10.45
CA LEU A 140 -14.38 0.40 -9.52
C LEU A 140 -12.89 0.41 -9.21
N SER A 141 -12.52 0.14 -7.95
CA SER A 141 -11.11 0.08 -7.55
C SER A 141 -10.91 -0.92 -6.41
N PHE A 142 -9.81 -1.63 -6.44
CA PHE A 142 -9.37 -2.48 -5.33
C PHE A 142 -8.40 -1.71 -4.45
N VAL A 143 -8.31 -2.09 -3.18
CA VAL A 143 -7.25 -1.57 -2.32
C VAL A 143 -5.91 -2.08 -2.83
N THR A 144 -4.93 -1.18 -2.88
CA THR A 144 -3.52 -1.53 -2.96
C THR A 144 -3.01 -1.71 -1.54
N GLY A 145 -2.57 -2.93 -1.20
CA GLY A 145 -2.11 -3.29 0.14
C GLY A 145 -1.14 -4.47 0.15
N SER A 146 -1.23 -5.28 1.19
CA SER A 146 -0.40 -6.48 1.38
C SER A 146 -0.74 -7.58 0.39
N VAL A 147 0.29 -8.39 0.09
CA VAL A 147 0.13 -9.65 -0.64
C VAL A 147 -0.25 -10.76 0.32
N GLY A 148 -1.37 -11.43 0.07
CA GLY A 148 -1.89 -12.56 0.84
C GLY A 148 -2.39 -13.71 -0.04
N ILE A 149 -2.46 -14.90 0.56
CA ILE A 149 -2.92 -16.13 -0.09
C ILE A 149 -4.24 -16.57 0.51
N LEU A 150 -5.21 -16.88 -0.36
CA LEU A 150 -6.54 -17.39 -0.04
C LEU A 150 -6.74 -18.71 -0.80
N GLY A 151 -6.54 -19.84 -0.11
CA GLY A 151 -6.51 -21.15 -0.75
C GLY A 151 -5.36 -21.26 -1.75
N SER A 152 -5.67 -21.32 -3.06
CA SER A 152 -4.69 -21.32 -4.15
C SER A 152 -4.62 -19.98 -4.91
N VAL A 153 -5.25 -18.93 -4.39
CA VAL A 153 -5.31 -17.61 -5.05
C VAL A 153 -4.47 -16.63 -4.25
N GLN A 154 -3.61 -15.88 -4.95
CA GLN A 154 -2.82 -14.80 -4.39
C GLN A 154 -3.39 -13.45 -4.81
N THR A 155 -3.35 -12.46 -3.92
CA THR A 155 -3.80 -11.10 -4.21
C THR A 155 -3.02 -10.07 -3.39
N ASN A 156 -2.82 -8.88 -3.95
CA ASN A 156 -2.24 -7.70 -3.31
C ASN A 156 -3.29 -6.74 -2.73
N THR A 157 -4.52 -7.23 -2.54
CA THR A 157 -5.69 -6.45 -2.09
C THR A 157 -6.05 -6.72 -0.63
N CYS A 158 -5.05 -7.12 0.17
CA CYS A 158 -5.23 -7.49 1.56
C CYS A 158 -4.86 -6.34 2.50
N LEU A 159 -5.57 -6.24 3.62
CA LEU A 159 -5.16 -5.45 4.78
C LEU A 159 -5.10 -6.34 6.02
N ALA A 160 -3.89 -6.52 6.53
CA ALA A 160 -3.62 -7.14 7.82
C ALA A 160 -4.16 -6.28 8.97
N PRO A 161 -4.22 -6.83 10.19
CA PRO A 161 -4.54 -6.05 11.39
C PRO A 161 -3.70 -4.77 11.48
N PHE A 162 -4.36 -3.63 11.65
CA PHE A 162 -3.76 -2.29 11.74
C PHE A 162 -3.00 -1.79 10.50
N GLU A 163 -3.18 -2.45 9.36
CA GLU A 163 -2.58 -2.01 8.11
C GLU A 163 -3.42 -0.93 7.42
N THR A 164 -2.74 0.06 6.86
CA THR A 164 -3.31 1.05 5.94
C THR A 164 -2.90 0.70 4.52
N GLY A 165 -3.89 0.60 3.63
CA GLY A 165 -3.70 0.60 2.19
C GLY A 165 -4.44 1.76 1.54
N TYR A 166 -4.53 1.74 0.22
CA TYR A 166 -5.07 2.87 -0.54
C TYR A 166 -5.89 2.38 -1.71
N PHE A 167 -7.06 2.96 -1.91
CA PHE A 167 -7.72 2.88 -3.21
C PHE A 167 -7.09 3.92 -4.13
N LEU A 168 -6.66 3.44 -5.28
CA LEU A 168 -6.07 4.24 -6.33
C LEU A 168 -7.04 4.25 -7.49
N LEU A 169 -7.58 5.42 -7.77
CA LEU A 169 -8.50 5.62 -8.88
C LEU A 169 -7.94 6.65 -9.84
N LEU A 170 -8.13 6.40 -11.12
CA LEU A 170 -7.82 7.34 -12.19
C LEU A 170 -9.09 7.54 -13.00
N LYS A 171 -9.38 8.79 -13.34
CA LYS A 171 -10.41 9.08 -14.33
C LYS A 171 -10.12 10.34 -15.11
N ASN A 172 -10.32 10.26 -16.41
CA ASN A 172 -10.06 11.37 -17.32
C ASN A 172 -11.11 12.47 -17.21
N ASP A 173 -10.70 13.71 -17.48
CA ASP A 173 -11.57 14.90 -17.63
C ASP A 173 -12.50 15.21 -16.44
N LEU A 174 -12.02 15.01 -15.22
CA LEU A 174 -12.81 15.21 -13.99
C LEU A 174 -12.17 16.09 -12.93
N TYR A 175 -10.87 16.41 -13.02
CA TYR A 175 -10.14 17.02 -11.90
C TYR A 175 -10.80 18.32 -11.42
N SER A 176 -11.19 19.22 -12.32
CA SER A 176 -11.79 20.51 -11.92
C SER A 176 -13.16 20.36 -11.25
N ASP A 177 -14.01 19.47 -11.74
CA ASP A 177 -15.40 19.35 -11.30
C ASP A 177 -15.59 18.35 -10.15
N LEU A 178 -14.68 17.38 -9.99
CA LEU A 178 -14.76 16.35 -8.96
C LEU A 178 -14.78 16.95 -7.55
N ALA A 179 -15.81 16.63 -6.77
CA ALA A 179 -15.95 17.09 -5.38
C ALA A 179 -16.24 15.97 -4.40
N VAL A 180 -16.95 14.93 -4.84
CA VAL A 180 -17.37 13.81 -4.01
C VAL A 180 -17.08 12.50 -4.74
N VAL A 181 -16.61 11.49 -4.00
CA VAL A 181 -16.60 10.10 -4.46
C VAL A 181 -17.49 9.29 -3.52
N GLU A 182 -18.47 8.61 -4.10
CA GLU A 182 -19.44 7.80 -3.37
C GLU A 182 -19.40 6.35 -3.86
N PHE A 183 -19.40 5.37 -2.95
CA PHE A 183 -19.26 3.96 -3.32
C PHE A 183 -19.81 3.01 -2.26
N ASP A 184 -19.95 1.74 -2.65
CA ASP A 184 -20.17 0.62 -1.75
C ASP A 184 -18.84 -0.10 -1.49
N LEU A 185 -18.53 -0.39 -0.23
CA LEU A 185 -17.34 -1.13 0.18
C LEU A 185 -17.65 -2.63 0.24
N GLU A 186 -16.95 -3.42 -0.55
CA GLU A 186 -17.02 -4.89 -0.52
C GLU A 186 -15.67 -5.48 -0.09
N TYR A 187 -15.70 -6.66 0.52
CA TYR A 187 -14.52 -7.37 0.99
C TYR A 187 -14.82 -8.86 1.21
N MET A 188 -13.77 -9.68 1.34
CA MET A 188 -13.86 -11.08 1.75
C MET A 188 -13.12 -11.33 3.07
N THR A 189 -13.65 -12.27 3.85
CA THR A 189 -13.12 -12.71 5.16
C THR A 189 -12.88 -14.22 5.13
N TRP A 190 -11.92 -14.66 4.32
CA TRP A 190 -11.44 -16.04 4.39
C TRP A 190 -10.16 -16.11 5.21
N GLU A 191 -9.73 -17.32 5.58
CA GLU A 191 -8.41 -17.53 6.17
C GLU A 191 -7.35 -17.08 5.16
N VAL A 192 -6.76 -15.91 5.43
CA VAL A 192 -5.66 -15.35 4.66
C VAL A 192 -4.37 -15.87 5.27
N ASN A 193 -3.50 -16.41 4.43
CA ASN A 193 -2.16 -16.83 4.82
C ASN A 193 -1.12 -15.87 4.26
N ASN A 194 0.02 -15.79 4.93
CA ASN A 194 1.18 -15.10 4.36
C ASN A 194 1.76 -15.97 3.22
N PRO A 195 2.22 -15.37 2.13
CA PRO A 195 3.13 -16.05 1.21
C PRO A 195 4.43 -16.46 1.90
N ASP A 196 5.04 -17.54 1.43
CA ASP A 196 6.39 -17.98 1.79
C ASP A 196 7.46 -17.04 1.23
N ALA A 197 7.20 -16.43 0.06
CA ALA A 197 7.95 -15.32 -0.49
C ALA A 197 7.64 -14.02 0.26
N ARG A 198 8.66 -13.16 0.45
CA ARG A 198 8.52 -11.92 1.22
C ARG A 198 9.31 -10.79 0.57
N ILE A 199 8.67 -10.03 -0.31
CA ILE A 199 9.28 -8.94 -1.07
C ILE A 199 9.11 -7.61 -0.34
N LEU A 200 10.23 -7.06 0.12
CA LEU A 200 10.25 -5.77 0.82
C LEU A 200 11.05 -4.74 0.03
N PRO A 201 10.52 -3.52 -0.18
CA PRO A 201 11.31 -2.41 -0.66
C PRO A 201 12.47 -2.09 0.30
N THR A 202 13.63 -1.80 -0.26
CA THR A 202 14.86 -1.54 0.50
C THR A 202 15.44 -0.16 0.23
N ASP A 203 15.22 0.39 -0.97
CA ASP A 203 15.81 1.66 -1.38
C ASP A 203 15.01 2.29 -2.53
N VAL A 204 15.10 3.61 -2.67
CA VAL A 204 14.56 4.35 -3.82
C VAL A 204 15.61 5.30 -4.35
N THR A 205 15.72 5.34 -5.67
CA THR A 205 16.51 6.34 -6.38
C THR A 205 15.60 7.14 -7.31
N TYR A 206 15.87 8.44 -7.37
CA TYR A 206 15.18 9.37 -8.26
C TYR A 206 16.23 10.07 -9.11
N THR A 207 16.05 10.01 -10.42
CA THR A 207 16.93 10.66 -11.40
C THR A 207 16.11 11.65 -12.21
N PRO A 208 16.32 12.96 -12.06
CA PRO A 208 15.59 13.96 -12.84
C PRO A 208 16.01 13.89 -14.31
N ASP A 209 15.04 14.05 -15.21
CA ASP A 209 15.25 14.14 -16.66
C ASP A 209 14.61 15.43 -17.21
N ILE A 210 14.68 15.70 -18.51
CA ILE A 210 13.98 16.81 -19.14
C ILE A 210 12.51 16.44 -19.42
N ILE A 211 12.26 15.23 -19.90
CA ILE A 211 10.92 14.81 -20.37
C ILE A 211 10.17 14.13 -19.24
N SER A 212 10.72 13.04 -18.71
CA SER A 212 10.11 12.28 -17.62
C SER A 212 11.19 11.77 -16.69
N ASP A 213 11.08 12.12 -15.42
CA ASP A 213 12.04 11.67 -14.42
C ASP A 213 12.04 10.13 -14.35
N LEU A 214 13.10 9.55 -13.82
CA LEU A 214 13.17 8.12 -13.57
C LEU A 214 13.09 7.88 -12.07
N ILE A 215 12.20 6.97 -11.66
CA ILE A 215 12.14 6.46 -10.30
C ILE A 215 12.48 4.97 -10.32
N SER A 216 13.32 4.54 -9.40
CA SER A 216 13.76 3.15 -9.30
C SER A 216 13.69 2.70 -7.86
N VAL A 217 12.96 1.61 -7.63
CA VAL A 217 12.80 0.99 -6.31
C VAL A 217 13.55 -0.33 -6.32
N LYS A 218 14.45 -0.49 -5.35
CA LYS A 218 15.07 -1.77 -5.05
C LYS A 218 14.27 -2.49 -3.99
N PHE A 219 14.27 -3.81 -4.09
CA PHE A 219 13.61 -4.68 -3.14
C PHE A 219 14.41 -5.96 -2.95
N MET A 220 14.08 -6.70 -1.89
CA MET A 220 14.72 -7.97 -1.56
C MET A 220 13.68 -8.99 -1.14
N ASN A 221 13.88 -10.24 -1.55
CA ASN A 221 13.09 -11.36 -1.09
C ASN A 221 13.67 -11.88 0.23
N TYR A 222 13.05 -11.54 1.35
CA TYR A 222 13.38 -12.06 2.68
C TYR A 222 12.65 -13.37 3.00
N GLY A 223 11.90 -13.92 2.05
CA GLY A 223 11.12 -15.13 2.20
C GLY A 223 11.91 -16.39 1.90
N ASN A 224 11.24 -17.52 2.01
CA ASN A 224 11.80 -18.85 1.79
C ASN A 224 11.42 -19.46 0.43
N ALA A 225 10.53 -18.82 -0.32
CA ALA A 225 10.15 -19.22 -1.67
C ALA A 225 10.60 -18.20 -2.73
N THR A 226 10.73 -18.66 -3.96
CA THR A 226 10.95 -17.79 -5.12
C THR A 226 9.72 -16.92 -5.36
N ALA A 227 9.93 -15.63 -5.60
CA ALA A 227 8.88 -14.73 -6.04
C ALA A 227 9.01 -14.45 -7.54
N ILE A 228 7.89 -14.27 -8.24
CA ILE A 228 7.85 -13.66 -9.57
C ILE A 228 7.21 -12.29 -9.41
N VAL A 229 8.01 -11.23 -9.46
CA VAL A 229 7.50 -9.86 -9.40
C VAL A 229 6.73 -9.56 -10.67
N GLY A 230 5.47 -9.14 -10.49
CA GLY A 230 4.53 -8.87 -11.56
C GLY A 230 4.71 -7.47 -12.15
N ASN A 231 4.04 -7.23 -13.26
CA ASN A 231 3.99 -5.93 -13.91
C ASN A 231 2.88 -5.03 -13.34
N SER A 232 2.38 -5.24 -12.13
CA SER A 232 1.30 -4.42 -11.54
C SER A 232 1.72 -3.77 -10.22
N SER A 233 3.03 -3.67 -9.99
CA SER A 233 3.56 -2.93 -8.85
C SER A 233 3.21 -1.45 -8.98
N GLN A 234 3.00 -0.79 -7.85
CA GLN A 234 2.50 0.59 -7.79
C GLN A 234 3.31 1.41 -6.79
N TYR A 235 3.16 2.73 -6.85
CA TYR A 235 3.65 3.62 -5.81
C TYR A 235 2.68 4.75 -5.52
N ILE A 236 2.86 5.34 -4.34
CA ILE A 236 2.18 6.56 -3.93
C ILE A 236 3.24 7.56 -3.48
N LEU A 237 3.18 8.77 -4.03
CA LEU A 237 3.96 9.92 -3.59
C LEU A 237 3.23 10.64 -2.47
N LEU A 238 3.97 10.98 -1.41
CA LEU A 238 3.42 11.63 -0.22
C LEU A 238 4.19 12.90 0.13
N SER A 239 3.48 13.83 0.74
CA SER A 239 4.09 15.01 1.37
C SER A 239 4.73 14.68 2.72
N ASP A 240 5.43 15.66 3.28
CA ASP A 240 5.97 15.59 4.65
C ASP A 240 4.91 15.40 5.73
N ALA A 241 3.65 15.72 5.44
CA ALA A 241 2.52 15.52 6.35
C ALA A 241 1.74 14.21 6.06
N MET A 242 2.30 13.30 5.26
CA MET A 242 1.65 12.04 4.85
C MET A 242 0.38 12.25 4.03
N ILE A 243 0.29 13.39 3.32
CA ILE A 243 -0.81 13.68 2.41
C ILE A 243 -0.48 13.07 1.03
N PRO A 244 -1.38 12.28 0.43
CA PRO A 244 -1.23 11.79 -0.94
C PRO A 244 -1.09 12.91 -1.97
N LEU A 245 -0.12 12.77 -2.87
CA LEU A 245 0.25 13.78 -3.85
C LEU A 245 0.11 13.31 -5.30
N ASP A 246 0.48 12.06 -5.57
CA ASP A 246 0.31 11.39 -6.85
C ASP A 246 0.48 9.88 -6.65
N TRP A 247 0.14 9.08 -7.66
CA TRP A 247 0.41 7.64 -7.68
C TRP A 247 0.66 7.17 -9.11
N GLY A 248 1.29 6.01 -9.27
CA GLY A 248 1.49 5.42 -10.58
C GLY A 248 1.85 3.94 -10.53
N PHE A 249 1.91 3.33 -11.71
CA PHE A 249 2.50 2.01 -11.88
C PHE A 249 4.02 2.08 -11.89
N MET A 250 4.64 1.00 -11.42
CA MET A 250 6.08 0.81 -11.40
C MET A 250 6.37 -0.57 -11.92
N ASP A 251 6.31 -0.74 -13.23
CA ASP A 251 6.37 -2.04 -13.88
C ASP A 251 7.31 -2.07 -15.09
N SER A 252 7.90 -0.92 -15.39
CA SER A 252 8.95 -0.80 -16.39
C SER A 252 10.29 -1.35 -15.87
N ASN A 253 11.10 -1.87 -16.80
CA ASN A 253 12.51 -2.24 -16.58
C ASN A 253 12.78 -3.09 -15.33
N LEU A 254 11.96 -4.11 -15.11
CA LEU A 254 12.15 -5.06 -14.00
C LEU A 254 13.47 -5.84 -14.12
N SER A 255 14.19 -5.92 -13.01
CA SER A 255 15.46 -6.63 -12.87
C SER A 255 15.41 -7.57 -11.65
N PRO A 256 15.82 -8.84 -11.78
CA PRO A 256 16.29 -9.50 -13.01
C PRO A 256 15.16 -9.66 -14.05
N PHE A 257 15.52 -9.86 -15.30
CA PHE A 257 14.59 -10.04 -16.41
C PHE A 257 13.59 -11.17 -16.11
N PHE A 258 12.29 -10.93 -16.30
CA PHE A 258 11.12 -11.73 -15.84
C PHE A 258 10.74 -11.63 -14.35
N GLY A 259 11.43 -10.82 -13.54
CA GLY A 259 11.00 -10.56 -12.17
C GLY A 259 11.23 -11.70 -11.18
N THR A 260 11.89 -12.79 -11.59
CA THR A 260 12.16 -13.93 -10.71
C THR A 260 13.19 -13.56 -9.65
N VAL A 261 12.78 -13.52 -8.38
CA VAL A 261 13.64 -13.18 -7.24
C VAL A 261 13.68 -14.35 -6.25
N TYR A 262 14.81 -15.05 -6.24
CA TYR A 262 15.09 -16.14 -5.32
C TYR A 262 15.15 -15.69 -3.85
N PRO A 263 15.01 -16.61 -2.88
CA PRO A 263 15.24 -16.31 -1.47
C PRO A 263 16.57 -15.59 -1.24
N LEU A 264 16.53 -14.49 -0.48
CA LEU A 264 17.64 -13.60 -0.16
C LEU A 264 18.31 -12.93 -1.38
N ALA A 265 17.68 -12.95 -2.55
CA ALA A 265 18.11 -12.18 -3.70
C ALA A 265 17.42 -10.80 -3.72
N SER A 266 18.07 -9.85 -4.39
CA SER A 266 17.53 -8.51 -4.64
C SER A 266 17.00 -8.40 -6.06
N GLY A 267 16.03 -7.51 -6.24
CA GLY A 267 15.56 -7.05 -7.53
C GLY A 267 15.37 -5.54 -7.53
N SER A 268 15.02 -4.99 -8.68
CA SER A 268 14.64 -3.59 -8.83
C SER A 268 13.62 -3.42 -9.93
N VAL A 269 12.84 -2.35 -9.83
CA VAL A 269 11.89 -1.95 -10.86
C VAL A 269 12.02 -0.44 -11.08
N GLU A 270 11.99 0.00 -12.33
CA GLU A 270 12.25 1.40 -12.69
C GLU A 270 11.22 1.92 -13.67
N ASP A 271 10.61 3.06 -13.36
CA ASP A 271 9.59 3.66 -14.23
C ASP A 271 9.78 5.16 -14.43
N SER A 272 9.16 5.66 -15.49
CA SER A 272 9.03 7.09 -15.73
C SER A 272 8.08 7.71 -14.73
N LEU A 273 8.47 8.86 -14.18
CA LEU A 273 7.65 9.72 -13.36
C LEU A 273 7.44 11.06 -14.09
N ILE A 274 6.17 11.43 -14.26
CA ILE A 274 5.77 12.77 -14.69
C ILE A 274 5.04 13.38 -13.51
N TYR A 275 5.69 14.30 -12.80
CA TYR A 275 5.05 15.03 -11.69
C TYR A 275 5.66 16.42 -11.57
N ALA A 276 4.86 17.47 -11.79
CA ALA A 276 5.32 18.87 -11.71
C ALA A 276 5.51 19.35 -10.26
N GLY A 277 4.93 18.65 -9.29
CA GLY A 277 5.04 18.94 -7.87
C GLY A 277 6.34 18.43 -7.26
N SER A 278 6.38 18.42 -5.92
CA SER A 278 7.48 17.86 -5.14
C SER A 278 6.93 17.00 -4.00
N ALA A 279 7.34 15.74 -3.96
CA ALA A 279 7.07 14.80 -2.88
C ALA A 279 8.35 14.53 -2.10
N THR A 280 8.23 14.21 -0.82
CA THR A 280 9.38 13.94 0.05
C THR A 280 9.44 12.48 0.50
N ARG A 281 8.38 11.73 0.19
CA ARG A 281 8.21 10.33 0.57
C ARG A 281 7.51 9.54 -0.54
N ILE A 282 7.79 8.24 -0.55
CA ILE A 282 7.16 7.27 -1.45
C ILE A 282 6.82 6.00 -0.69
N ILE A 283 5.68 5.40 -1.02
CA ILE A 283 5.30 4.05 -0.60
C ILE A 283 5.27 3.16 -1.85
N PRO A 284 6.21 2.22 -2.00
CA PRO A 284 6.16 1.21 -3.05
C PRO A 284 5.29 0.02 -2.62
N PHE A 285 4.47 -0.45 -3.54
CA PHE A 285 3.70 -1.69 -3.44
C PHE A 285 4.20 -2.64 -4.52
N ILE A 286 5.09 -3.56 -4.15
CA ILE A 286 5.65 -4.54 -5.09
C ILE A 286 4.69 -5.71 -5.19
N ASP A 287 4.11 -5.86 -6.37
CA ASP A 287 3.25 -6.98 -6.73
C ASP A 287 4.09 -8.20 -7.10
N PHE A 288 3.73 -9.38 -6.62
CA PHE A 288 4.44 -10.61 -6.93
C PHE A 288 3.56 -11.84 -6.81
N GLU A 289 4.00 -12.95 -7.40
CA GLU A 289 3.50 -14.31 -7.20
C GLU A 289 4.48 -15.14 -6.37
N ASP A 290 3.96 -16.00 -5.51
CA ASP A 290 4.74 -16.99 -4.77
C ASP A 290 4.74 -18.35 -5.49
N GLU A 291 5.91 -18.80 -5.95
CA GLU A 291 6.05 -20.08 -6.67
C GLU A 291 5.80 -21.32 -5.80
N SER A 292 5.77 -21.22 -4.46
CA SER A 292 5.44 -22.37 -3.60
C SER A 292 3.97 -22.80 -3.74
N THR A 293 3.12 -21.93 -4.27
CA THR A 293 1.71 -22.21 -4.49
C THR A 293 1.50 -23.02 -5.78
N THR A 294 1.59 -24.35 -5.69
CA THR A 294 1.28 -25.25 -6.82
C THR A 294 -0.22 -25.31 -7.10
N GLY A 295 -0.74 -24.38 -7.88
CA GLY A 295 -2.10 -24.43 -8.41
C GLY A 295 -2.34 -23.19 -9.27
N LYS A 296 -2.76 -23.39 -10.52
CA LYS A 296 -3.01 -22.33 -11.52
C LYS A 296 -3.43 -21.02 -10.86
N THR A 297 -2.49 -20.10 -10.76
CA THR A 297 -2.70 -18.74 -10.29
C THR A 297 -3.81 -18.15 -11.17
N ILE A 298 -5.00 -17.95 -10.62
CA ILE A 298 -5.77 -16.81 -11.09
C ILE A 298 -5.04 -15.65 -10.45
N LEU A 299 -4.03 -15.14 -11.16
CA LEU A 299 -3.61 -13.78 -10.95
C LEU A 299 -4.88 -12.96 -11.10
N LEU A 300 -5.40 -12.49 -9.99
CA LEU A 300 -6.19 -11.29 -10.03
C LEU A 300 -5.18 -10.13 -10.21
N THR A 301 -4.39 -10.15 -11.30
CA THR A 301 -4.14 -8.99 -12.19
C THR A 301 -5.36 -8.74 -13.08
N GLU A 302 -6.28 -9.72 -13.18
CA GLU A 302 -7.61 -9.53 -13.77
C GLU A 302 -8.49 -8.40 -13.17
N PRO A 303 -8.41 -7.95 -11.90
CA PRO A 303 -9.21 -6.84 -11.43
C PRO A 303 -8.73 -5.53 -12.04
N TYR A 304 -7.48 -5.38 -12.48
CA TYR A 304 -7.04 -4.21 -13.24
C TYR A 304 -7.40 -4.31 -14.72
N SER A 305 -7.44 -5.52 -15.30
CA SER A 305 -7.91 -5.73 -16.68
C SER A 305 -9.44 -5.79 -16.83
N LYS A 306 -10.18 -6.08 -15.74
CA LYS A 306 -11.65 -6.04 -15.63
C LYS A 306 -12.19 -4.82 -14.87
N SER A 307 -11.38 -4.08 -14.10
CA SER A 307 -11.68 -2.68 -13.81
C SER A 307 -11.54 -1.99 -15.15
N SER A 308 -12.66 -1.72 -15.81
CA SER A 308 -12.73 -1.38 -17.22
C SER A 308 -12.07 -0.03 -17.60
N THR A 309 -11.26 0.57 -16.73
CA THR A 309 -10.91 2.00 -16.81
C THR A 309 -9.64 2.46 -16.06
N SER A 310 -8.80 1.63 -15.42
CA SER A 310 -7.64 2.21 -14.66
C SER A 310 -6.28 2.06 -15.36
N ARG A 311 -5.86 0.84 -15.75
CA ARG A 311 -4.53 0.65 -16.35
C ARG A 311 -4.44 1.15 -17.79
N GLN A 312 -5.40 0.80 -18.64
CA GLN A 312 -5.42 1.28 -20.02
C GLN A 312 -5.56 2.81 -20.05
N GLU A 313 -6.47 3.38 -19.25
CA GLU A 313 -6.60 4.85 -19.14
C GLU A 313 -5.30 5.48 -18.62
N TYR A 314 -4.58 4.82 -17.69
CA TYR A 314 -3.27 5.27 -17.21
C TYR A 314 -2.19 5.25 -18.30
N GLU A 315 -2.12 4.18 -19.11
CA GLU A 315 -1.14 4.08 -20.19
C GLU A 315 -1.42 5.12 -21.30
N GLU A 316 -2.69 5.31 -21.66
CA GLU A 316 -3.13 6.36 -22.60
C GLU A 316 -2.81 7.76 -22.05
N THR A 317 -3.04 7.96 -20.75
CA THR A 317 -2.68 9.16 -19.98
C THR A 317 -1.19 9.45 -20.06
N LEU A 318 -0.34 8.47 -19.72
CA LEU A 318 1.11 8.68 -19.77
C LEU A 318 1.60 9.00 -21.18
N LEU A 319 1.00 8.39 -22.21
CA LEU A 319 1.34 8.67 -23.61
C LEU A 319 1.00 10.11 -23.98
N ASP A 320 -0.20 10.59 -23.65
CA ASP A 320 -0.63 11.95 -23.97
C ASP A 320 0.19 13.02 -23.21
N LEU A 321 0.59 12.77 -21.96
CA LEU A 321 1.53 13.65 -21.23
C LEU A 321 2.88 13.73 -21.90
N ARG A 322 3.45 12.57 -22.28
CA ARG A 322 4.76 12.52 -22.95
C ARG A 322 4.73 13.30 -24.26
N ASN A 323 3.67 13.13 -25.05
CA ASN A 323 3.49 13.87 -26.30
C ASN A 323 3.39 15.37 -26.04
N THR A 324 2.58 15.79 -25.06
CA THR A 324 2.44 17.20 -24.67
C THR A 324 3.78 17.81 -24.24
N LEU A 325 4.57 17.08 -23.44
CA LEU A 325 5.88 17.54 -22.98
C LEU A 325 6.90 17.65 -24.13
N GLU A 326 6.89 16.70 -25.07
CA GLU A 326 7.75 16.79 -26.26
C GLU A 326 7.38 17.96 -27.17
N GLU A 327 6.09 18.26 -27.35
CA GLU A 327 5.66 19.46 -28.08
C GLU A 327 6.15 20.75 -27.42
N ILE A 328 6.02 20.85 -26.09
CA ILE A 328 6.50 22.01 -25.32
C ILE A 328 8.01 22.17 -25.47
N LYS A 329 8.77 21.06 -25.35
CA LYS A 329 10.22 21.05 -25.52
C LYS A 329 10.63 21.51 -26.92
N ASN A 330 9.98 20.99 -27.96
CA ASN A 330 10.27 21.35 -29.35
C ASN A 330 9.97 22.84 -29.63
N LYS A 331 8.89 23.38 -29.09
CA LYS A 331 8.59 24.84 -29.19
C LYS A 331 9.66 25.68 -28.48
N ALA A 332 10.07 25.29 -27.28
CA ALA A 332 11.09 26.02 -26.51
C ALA A 332 12.49 26.00 -27.18
N LEU A 333 12.78 24.98 -28.00
CA LEU A 333 14.00 24.89 -28.81
C LEU A 333 13.97 25.80 -30.05
N LEU A 334 12.79 26.07 -30.62
CA LEU A 334 12.61 26.94 -31.79
C LEU A 334 12.62 28.43 -31.43
N GLU A 335 12.37 28.77 -30.17
CA GLU A 335 12.38 30.15 -29.65
C GLU A 335 13.77 30.60 -29.14
N LYS A 336 14.79 29.74 -29.25
CA LYS A 336 16.20 30.04 -28.92
C LYS A 336 17.05 30.20 -30.17
#